data_AF-X1IH05-F1
#
_entry.id   AF-X1IH05-F1
#
_cell.length_a   1.000
_cell.length_b   1.000
_cell.length_c   1.000
_cell.angle_alpha   90.00
_cell.angle_beta   90.00
_cell.angle_gamma   90.00
#
_symmetry.space_group_name_H-M   'P 1'
#
loop_
_entity.id
_entity.type
_entity.pdbx_description
1 polymer ?
#
loop_
_entity_poly.entity_id
_entity_poly.type
_entity_poly.pdbx_seq_one_letter_code
_entity_poly.pdbx_strand_id
1 'polypeptide(L)'
;SAAFNLTNYSDRPVLGMMPSPMLARIWVEMADGTEADFVTIQEVQYVQTQERQVVANALPVAGRDDRERARIPVPVGMTKQVWLTLHPTDLTPGRHQGIIKVEVGAKSFEVPLRVEIAPMQFPRPPLSVFCWDYVGDTVSYAPNVTDLDGLAENLRSHYVDAPWAQPGIIPWPEEGAIDQDGHLTEPMDMGPIGRWYDRFPDARFYCMFANMLGGHRLRNGLELGTERWETAMGEWITAIVEHAQATGIEPERLCLLLVDEPHSEKNEQLIIDCARALKRAQPR
;
A
#
# COMPACT_ATOMS: atom_id res chain seq x y z
N SER A 1 -8.18 -4.77 -18.15
CA SER A 1 -7.15 -3.85 -18.65
C SER A 1 -6.93 -4.08 -20.14
N ALA A 2 -6.21 -3.18 -20.81
CA ALA A 2 -5.74 -3.30 -22.19
C ALA A 2 -4.36 -2.66 -22.34
N ALA A 3 -3.65 -2.93 -23.44
CA ALA A 3 -2.37 -2.28 -23.71
C ALA A 3 -2.14 -2.09 -25.22
N PHE A 4 -1.38 -1.06 -25.58
CA PHE A 4 -0.91 -0.84 -26.96
C PHE A 4 0.50 -0.24 -26.96
N ASN A 5 1.18 -0.32 -28.11
CA ASN A 5 2.55 0.15 -28.26
C ASN A 5 2.62 1.43 -29.07
N LEU A 6 3.51 2.34 -28.66
CA LEU A 6 3.90 3.54 -29.38
C LEU A 6 5.37 3.43 -29.75
N THR A 7 5.68 3.46 -31.05
CA THR A 7 7.06 3.38 -31.54
C THR A 7 7.50 4.69 -32.16
N ASN A 8 8.59 5.25 -31.65
CA ASN A 8 9.20 6.44 -32.21
C ASN A 8 10.31 6.06 -33.22
N TYR A 9 9.93 5.98 -34.49
CA TYR A 9 10.84 5.70 -35.62
C TYR A 9 11.61 6.94 -36.11
N SER A 10 11.59 8.07 -35.41
CA SER A 10 12.32 9.25 -35.88
C SER A 10 13.82 8.95 -35.94
N ASP A 11 14.46 9.40 -37.00
CA ASP A 11 15.87 9.13 -37.31
C ASP A 11 16.79 10.32 -36.96
N ARG A 12 16.25 11.45 -36.49
CA ARG A 12 16.97 12.73 -36.44
C ARG A 12 18.19 12.69 -35.50
N PRO A 13 19.42 12.70 -36.03
CA PRO A 13 20.60 13.05 -35.27
C PRO A 13 20.72 14.57 -35.35
N VAL A 14 20.27 15.29 -34.31
CA VAL A 14 20.68 16.70 -34.19
C VAL A 14 22.09 16.67 -33.65
N LEU A 15 23.08 16.86 -34.52
CA LEU A 15 24.49 17.02 -34.14
C LEU A 15 24.59 18.02 -32.98
N GLY A 16 24.92 17.53 -31.78
CA GLY A 16 25.14 18.33 -30.58
C GLY A 16 23.93 18.55 -29.64
N MET A 17 22.73 18.05 -29.95
CA MET A 17 21.60 18.05 -29.01
C MET A 17 21.07 16.63 -28.80
N MET A 18 20.85 16.24 -27.55
CA MET A 18 20.21 14.95 -27.26
C MET A 18 18.86 14.89 -28.00
N PRO A 19 18.57 13.79 -28.73
CA PRO A 19 17.30 13.64 -29.42
C PRO A 19 16.16 13.78 -28.40
N SER A 20 15.30 14.77 -28.60
CA SER A 20 14.18 15.00 -27.70
C SER A 20 13.14 13.89 -27.86
N PRO A 21 12.57 13.38 -26.75
CA PRO A 21 11.53 12.37 -26.84
C PRO A 21 10.32 12.90 -27.61
N MET A 22 9.68 12.00 -28.36
CA MET A 22 8.35 12.25 -28.89
C MET A 22 7.37 12.28 -27.73
N LEU A 23 6.59 13.34 -27.60
CA LEU A 23 5.57 13.44 -26.55
C LEU A 23 4.21 13.04 -27.13
N ALA A 24 3.67 11.90 -26.67
CA ALA A 24 2.31 11.48 -26.98
C ALA A 24 1.34 12.07 -25.96
N ARG A 25 0.23 12.65 -26.42
CA ARG A 25 -0.93 13.01 -25.62
C ARG A 25 -2.04 12.01 -25.87
N ILE A 26 -2.59 11.43 -24.81
CA ILE A 26 -3.51 10.31 -24.89
C ILE A 26 -4.72 10.60 -24.01
N TRP A 27 -5.92 10.36 -24.54
CA TRP A 27 -7.17 10.36 -23.80
C TRP A 27 -8.17 9.40 -24.46
N VAL A 28 -9.25 9.08 -23.75
CA VAL A 28 -10.29 8.18 -24.25
C VAL A 28 -11.60 8.94 -24.31
N GLU A 29 -12.26 8.89 -25.46
CA GLU A 29 -13.54 9.55 -25.70
C GLU A 29 -14.60 8.49 -25.99
N MET A 30 -15.75 8.59 -25.32
CA MET A 30 -16.91 7.71 -25.54
C MET A 30 -17.71 8.18 -26.76
N ALA A 31 -18.59 7.32 -27.29
CA ALA A 31 -19.38 7.62 -28.49
C ALA A 31 -20.33 8.84 -28.34
N ASP A 32 -20.65 9.23 -27.11
CA ASP A 32 -21.43 10.43 -26.79
C ASP A 32 -20.58 11.70 -26.67
N GLY A 33 -19.26 11.60 -26.90
CA GLY A 33 -18.30 12.70 -26.84
C GLY A 33 -17.77 13.00 -25.43
N THR A 34 -18.17 12.24 -24.41
CA THR A 34 -17.63 12.39 -23.05
C THR A 34 -16.26 11.75 -22.92
N GLU A 35 -15.42 12.30 -22.04
CA GLU A 35 -14.16 11.67 -21.68
C GLU A 35 -14.41 10.49 -20.73
N ALA A 36 -13.73 9.37 -20.97
CA ALA A 36 -13.90 8.15 -20.18
C ALA A 36 -13.12 8.23 -18.86
N ASP A 37 -13.75 8.82 -17.84
CA ASP A 37 -13.21 8.94 -16.47
C ASP A 37 -12.89 7.60 -15.79
N PHE A 38 -13.56 6.52 -16.20
CA PHE A 38 -13.30 5.16 -15.75
C PHE A 38 -12.02 4.53 -16.33
N VAL A 39 -11.24 5.26 -17.14
CA VAL A 39 -9.98 4.77 -17.75
C VAL A 39 -8.77 5.49 -17.17
N THR A 40 -7.92 4.74 -16.48
CA THR A 40 -6.60 5.19 -16.04
C THR A 40 -5.55 4.83 -17.09
N ILE A 41 -4.82 5.83 -17.59
CA ILE A 41 -3.72 5.66 -18.54
C ILE A 41 -2.39 5.61 -17.77
N GLN A 42 -1.65 4.52 -17.94
CA GLN A 42 -0.39 4.26 -17.26
C GLN A 42 0.74 4.10 -18.28
N GLU A 43 1.92 4.58 -17.89
CA GLU A 43 3.14 4.40 -18.66
C GLU A 43 3.85 3.14 -18.19
N VAL A 44 4.11 2.19 -19.10
CA VAL A 44 4.88 0.99 -18.77
C VAL A 44 6.36 1.33 -18.72
N GLN A 45 6.93 1.29 -17.51
CA GLN A 45 8.35 1.52 -17.28
C GLN A 45 9.12 0.21 -17.20
N TYR A 46 10.30 0.23 -17.83
CA TYR A 46 11.28 -0.83 -17.71
C TYR A 46 12.13 -0.61 -16.46
N VAL A 47 12.12 -1.58 -15.56
CA VAL A 47 12.91 -1.59 -14.33
C VAL A 47 13.87 -2.77 -14.36
N GLN A 48 14.98 -2.61 -13.65
CA GLN A 48 15.98 -3.67 -13.53
C GLN A 48 15.72 -4.48 -12.25
N THR A 49 15.71 -5.80 -12.35
CA THR A 49 15.64 -6.70 -11.18
C THR A 49 17.00 -6.84 -10.49
N GLN A 50 17.02 -7.48 -9.31
CA GLN A 50 18.26 -7.79 -8.60
C GLN A 50 19.21 -8.65 -9.44
N GLU A 51 18.69 -9.54 -10.28
CA GLU A 51 19.42 -10.40 -11.23
C GLU A 51 19.81 -9.65 -12.51
N ARG A 52 19.63 -8.33 -12.55
CA ARG A 52 19.96 -7.44 -13.67
C ARG A 52 19.12 -7.67 -14.92
N GLN A 53 17.96 -8.31 -14.79
CA GLN A 53 17.03 -8.47 -15.89
C GLN A 53 16.19 -7.20 -16.07
N VAL A 54 15.97 -6.80 -17.32
CA VAL A 54 15.09 -5.67 -17.63
C VAL A 54 13.67 -6.21 -17.80
N VAL A 55 12.75 -5.74 -16.97
CA VAL A 55 11.35 -6.16 -16.97
C VAL A 55 10.41 -4.96 -17.05
N ALA A 56 9.28 -5.12 -17.72
CA ALA A 56 8.25 -4.09 -17.88
C ALA A 56 7.22 -4.21 -16.74
N ASN A 57 7.60 -3.84 -15.52
CA ASN A 57 6.81 -4.15 -14.31
C ASN A 57 6.31 -2.93 -13.53
N ALA A 58 6.80 -1.72 -13.82
CA ALA A 58 6.33 -0.52 -13.16
C ALA A 58 5.26 0.17 -14.04
N LEU A 59 4.10 0.47 -13.43
CA LEU A 59 2.93 1.07 -14.10
C LEU A 59 2.52 2.40 -13.43
N PRO A 60 3.39 3.42 -13.35
CA PRO A 60 2.97 4.73 -12.87
C PRO A 60 1.82 5.30 -13.72
N VAL A 61 0.91 6.01 -13.06
CA VAL A 61 -0.09 6.84 -13.77
C VAL A 61 0.66 7.87 -14.62
N ALA A 62 0.27 7.99 -15.88
CA ALA A 62 0.90 8.96 -16.77
C ALA A 62 0.59 10.39 -16.28
N GLY A 63 1.61 11.25 -16.23
CA GLY A 63 1.43 12.66 -15.90
C GLY A 63 0.49 13.35 -16.90
N ARG A 64 -0.28 14.35 -16.46
CA ARG A 64 -1.25 15.05 -17.30
C ARG A 64 -0.69 16.38 -17.85
N ASP A 65 -1.24 16.86 -18.96
CA ASP A 65 -1.00 18.23 -19.46
C ASP A 65 -2.08 19.21 -18.99
N ASP A 66 -1.96 20.48 -19.38
CA ASP A 66 -2.91 21.54 -19.01
C ASP A 66 -4.35 21.30 -19.53
N ARG A 67 -4.57 20.28 -20.36
CA ARG A 67 -5.88 19.84 -20.84
C ARG A 67 -6.29 18.51 -20.23
N GLU A 68 -5.65 18.12 -19.12
CA GLU A 68 -5.85 16.85 -18.42
C GLU A 68 -5.54 15.59 -19.27
N ARG A 69 -4.82 15.72 -20.39
CA ARG A 69 -4.50 14.56 -21.25
C ARG A 69 -3.26 13.85 -20.73
N ALA A 70 -3.25 12.52 -20.76
CA ALA A 70 -2.08 11.73 -20.36
C ALA A 70 -0.89 12.01 -21.29
N ARG A 71 0.28 12.27 -20.71
CA ARG A 71 1.52 12.58 -21.42
C ARG A 71 2.51 11.44 -21.27
N ILE A 72 2.91 10.85 -22.39
CA ILE A 72 3.89 9.76 -22.41
C ILE A 72 5.06 10.13 -23.32
N PRO A 73 6.28 10.30 -22.78
CA PRO A 73 7.48 10.51 -23.58
C PRO A 73 7.97 9.18 -24.16
N VAL A 74 8.12 9.14 -25.49
CA VAL A 74 8.67 8.00 -26.24
C VAL A 74 10.03 8.41 -26.80
N PRO A 75 11.14 7.94 -26.21
CA PRO A 75 12.48 8.26 -26.70
C PRO A 75 12.68 7.82 -28.15
N VAL A 76 13.59 8.49 -28.82
CA VAL A 76 13.93 8.19 -30.22
C VAL A 76 14.46 6.77 -30.36
N GLY A 77 13.95 6.04 -31.37
CA GLY A 77 14.33 4.65 -31.64
C GLY A 77 13.74 3.65 -30.66
N MET A 78 12.86 4.08 -29.75
CA MET A 78 12.26 3.21 -28.73
C MET A 78 10.77 2.96 -29.00
N THR A 79 10.33 1.82 -28.48
CA THR A 79 8.91 1.50 -28.31
C THR A 79 8.57 1.63 -26.82
N LYS A 80 7.47 2.32 -26.52
CA LYS A 80 6.85 2.30 -25.19
C LYS A 80 5.51 1.59 -25.25
N GLN A 81 5.21 0.81 -24.22
CA GLN A 81 3.87 0.27 -24.02
C GLN A 81 3.06 1.24 -23.16
N VAL A 82 1.81 1.42 -23.53
CA VAL A 82 0.80 2.18 -22.78
C VAL A 82 -0.19 1.17 -22.21
N TRP A 83 -0.43 1.25 -20.92
CA TRP A 83 -1.36 0.38 -20.22
C TRP A 83 -2.64 1.15 -19.86
N LEU A 84 -3.79 0.50 -20.04
CA LEU A 84 -5.11 1.03 -19.72
C LEU A 84 -5.74 0.17 -18.64
N THR A 85 -6.03 0.78 -17.49
CA THR A 85 -6.81 0.16 -16.42
C THR A 85 -8.23 0.72 -16.49
N LEU A 86 -9.23 -0.17 -16.57
CA LEU A 86 -10.63 0.19 -16.68
C LEU A 86 -11.33 -0.12 -15.35
N HIS A 87 -12.01 0.86 -14.77
CA HIS A 87 -12.80 0.71 -13.54
C HIS A 87 -14.23 1.29 -13.73
N PRO A 88 -15.06 0.71 -14.60
CA PRO A 88 -16.40 1.22 -14.87
C PRO A 88 -17.38 0.84 -13.76
N THR A 89 -17.66 1.77 -12.84
CA THR A 89 -18.65 1.59 -11.75
C THR A 89 -20.05 2.08 -12.11
N ASP A 90 -20.13 3.10 -12.98
CA ASP A 90 -21.37 3.83 -13.27
C ASP A 90 -21.92 3.60 -14.69
N LEU A 91 -21.29 2.71 -15.46
CA LEU A 91 -21.79 2.31 -16.78
C LEU A 91 -22.90 1.29 -16.67
N THR A 92 -23.99 1.51 -17.41
CA THR A 92 -25.06 0.53 -17.53
C THR A 92 -24.58 -0.75 -18.20
N PRO A 93 -25.11 -1.94 -17.84
CA PRO A 93 -24.82 -3.18 -18.54
C PRO A 93 -25.08 -3.07 -20.05
N GLY A 94 -24.19 -3.65 -20.86
CA GLY A 94 -24.27 -3.60 -22.31
C GLY A 94 -22.96 -3.21 -22.99
N ARG A 95 -23.05 -2.92 -24.29
CA ARG A 95 -21.90 -2.57 -25.13
C ARG A 95 -21.75 -1.07 -25.25
N HIS A 96 -20.54 -0.59 -24.94
CA HIS A 96 -20.13 0.79 -25.05
C HIS A 96 -19.01 0.91 -26.08
N GLN A 97 -19.07 1.99 -26.86
CA GLN A 97 -18.07 2.30 -27.88
C GLN A 97 -17.34 3.59 -27.50
N GLY A 98 -16.06 3.64 -27.84
CA GLY A 98 -15.24 4.81 -27.68
C GLY A 98 -14.03 4.76 -28.60
N ILE A 99 -13.16 5.75 -28.45
CA ILE A 99 -11.94 5.91 -29.24
C ILE A 99 -10.82 6.34 -28.29
N ILE A 100 -9.69 5.64 -28.35
CA ILE A 100 -8.43 6.11 -27.76
C ILE A 100 -7.83 7.07 -28.77
N LYS A 101 -7.70 8.35 -28.39
CA LYS A 101 -7.09 9.39 -29.21
C LYS A 101 -5.64 9.57 -28.80
N VAL A 102 -4.74 9.55 -29.78
CA VAL A 102 -3.30 9.73 -29.58
C VAL A 102 -2.83 10.87 -30.46
N GLU A 103 -2.40 11.97 -29.85
CA GLU A 103 -1.79 13.10 -30.55
C GLU A 103 -0.28 13.11 -30.36
N VAL A 104 0.44 13.30 -31.47
CA VAL A 104 1.89 13.45 -31.51
C VAL A 104 2.24 14.61 -32.46
N GLY A 105 2.62 15.76 -31.89
CA GLY A 105 2.87 16.95 -32.68
C GLY A 105 1.63 17.34 -33.49
N ALA A 106 1.74 17.35 -34.82
CA ALA A 106 0.62 17.62 -35.73
C ALA A 106 -0.14 16.36 -36.21
N LYS A 107 0.29 15.17 -35.78
CA LYS A 107 -0.36 13.90 -36.15
C LYS A 107 -1.33 13.48 -35.06
N SER A 108 -2.47 12.92 -35.47
CA SER A 108 -3.46 12.32 -34.59
C SER A 108 -3.78 10.91 -35.08
N PHE A 109 -3.99 10.00 -34.14
CA PHE A 109 -4.35 8.61 -34.38
C PHE A 109 -5.53 8.24 -33.51
N GLU A 110 -6.40 7.39 -34.05
CA GLU A 110 -7.60 6.91 -33.37
C GLU A 110 -7.57 5.39 -33.34
N VAL A 111 -7.71 4.82 -32.15
CA VAL A 111 -7.82 3.38 -31.94
C VAL A 111 -9.21 3.07 -31.37
N PRO A 112 -10.05 2.28 -32.07
CA PRO A 112 -11.38 1.94 -31.58
C PRO A 112 -11.32 1.20 -30.25
N LEU A 113 -12.14 1.63 -29.28
CA LEU A 113 -12.34 0.98 -27.99
C LEU A 113 -13.76 0.41 -27.93
N ARG A 114 -13.87 -0.83 -27.46
CA ARG A 114 -15.15 -1.46 -27.14
C ARG A 114 -15.08 -2.00 -25.72
N VAL A 115 -16.06 -1.61 -24.90
CA VAL A 115 -16.22 -2.09 -23.53
C VAL A 115 -17.56 -2.81 -23.43
N GLU A 116 -17.57 -4.04 -22.93
CA GLU A 116 -18.79 -4.80 -22.67
C GLU A 116 -18.94 -4.97 -21.15
N ILE A 117 -19.99 -4.38 -20.60
CA ILE A 117 -20.32 -4.43 -19.18
C ILE A 117 -21.34 -5.53 -18.96
N ALA A 118 -20.95 -6.58 -18.25
CA ALA A 118 -21.86 -7.65 -17.86
C ALA A 118 -22.92 -7.11 -16.86
N PRO A 119 -24.14 -7.67 -16.84
CA PRO A 119 -25.18 -7.30 -15.86
C PRO A 119 -24.91 -7.94 -14.49
N MET A 120 -23.71 -7.73 -13.96
CA MET A 120 -23.28 -8.23 -12.66
C MET A 120 -22.37 -7.23 -11.98
N GLN A 121 -22.44 -7.16 -10.66
CA GLN A 121 -21.52 -6.39 -9.84
C GLN A 121 -20.71 -7.36 -9.00
N PHE A 122 -19.39 -7.14 -8.94
CA PHE A 122 -18.54 -7.86 -8.01
C PHE A 122 -18.73 -7.25 -6.62
N PRO A 123 -19.16 -8.03 -5.61
CA PRO A 123 -19.20 -7.52 -4.24
C PRO A 123 -17.78 -7.29 -3.73
N ARG A 124 -17.63 -6.56 -2.61
CA ARG A 124 -16.37 -6.54 -1.87
C ARG A 124 -15.94 -7.99 -1.58
N PRO A 125 -14.69 -8.38 -1.90
CA PRO A 125 -14.23 -9.74 -1.62
C PRO A 125 -14.40 -10.09 -0.13
N PRO A 126 -14.93 -11.29 0.19
CA PRO A 126 -15.02 -11.73 1.58
C PRO A 126 -13.64 -12.08 2.15
N LEU A 127 -12.64 -12.29 1.31
CA LEU A 127 -11.25 -12.50 1.71
C LEU A 127 -10.56 -11.18 1.98
N SER A 128 -9.83 -11.11 3.08
CA SER A 128 -8.94 -9.98 3.35
C SER A 128 -7.66 -10.12 2.56
N VAL A 129 -7.18 -8.99 2.05
CA VAL A 129 -5.87 -8.89 1.39
C VAL A 129 -4.94 -8.15 2.32
N PHE A 130 -3.77 -8.76 2.54
CA PHE A 130 -2.67 -8.13 3.25
C PHE A 130 -1.40 -8.24 2.42
N CYS A 131 -0.47 -7.35 2.71
CA CYS A 131 0.93 -7.53 2.46
C CYS A 131 1.69 -7.05 3.70
N TRP A 132 2.96 -7.39 3.81
CA TRP A 132 3.84 -6.79 4.80
C TRP A 132 4.18 -5.36 4.34
N ASP A 133 3.18 -4.48 4.34
CA ASP A 133 3.30 -3.12 3.80
C ASP A 133 4.19 -2.24 4.68
N TYR A 134 4.11 -2.42 6.00
CA TYR A 134 4.89 -1.66 6.98
C TYR A 134 4.85 -0.16 6.75
N VAL A 135 3.71 0.34 6.29
CA VAL A 135 3.46 1.78 6.17
C VAL A 135 3.39 2.31 7.60
N GLY A 136 4.38 3.11 7.99
CA GLY A 136 4.39 3.84 9.26
C GLY A 136 4.74 5.30 9.02
N ASP A 137 5.63 5.85 9.84
CA ASP A 137 6.28 7.14 9.55
C ASP A 137 7.44 6.99 8.53
N THR A 138 7.84 5.74 8.28
CA THR A 138 8.73 5.31 7.17
C THR A 138 8.22 3.96 6.65
N VAL A 139 8.78 3.46 5.55
CA VAL A 139 8.50 2.11 5.04
C VAL A 139 9.77 1.28 5.10
N SER A 140 9.78 0.18 5.87
CA SER A 140 11.02 -0.56 6.18
C SER A 140 11.74 -1.08 4.93
N TYR A 141 10.99 -1.56 3.94
CA TYR A 141 11.54 -2.09 2.67
C TYR A 141 11.70 -1.04 1.57
N ALA A 142 11.21 0.18 1.80
CA ALA A 142 11.24 1.26 0.82
C ALA A 142 11.47 2.60 1.52
N PRO A 143 12.62 2.79 2.21
CA PRO A 143 12.85 3.98 3.04
C PRO A 143 12.91 5.30 2.26
N ASN A 144 13.04 5.22 0.93
CA ASN A 144 13.01 6.39 0.04
C ASN A 144 11.60 6.82 -0.36
N VAL A 145 10.56 6.09 0.02
CA VAL A 145 9.16 6.50 -0.20
C VAL A 145 8.85 7.66 0.74
N THR A 146 8.53 8.82 0.15
CA THR A 146 8.18 10.03 0.91
C THR A 146 6.68 10.32 0.92
N ASP A 147 5.94 9.81 -0.06
CA ASP A 147 4.49 9.95 -0.15
C ASP A 147 3.79 8.73 0.47
N LEU A 148 3.72 8.73 1.80
CA LEU A 148 3.14 7.62 2.58
C LEU A 148 1.62 7.56 2.44
N ASP A 149 0.96 8.70 2.28
CA ASP A 149 -0.49 8.78 2.16
C ASP A 149 -0.93 8.31 0.77
N GLY A 150 -0.20 8.69 -0.29
CA GLY A 150 -0.39 8.14 -1.64
C GLY A 150 -0.12 6.64 -1.71
N LEU A 151 0.87 6.12 -0.96
CA LEU A 151 1.09 4.68 -0.84
C LEU A 151 -0.09 3.98 -0.13
N ALA A 152 -0.57 4.52 0.99
CA ALA A 152 -1.73 3.96 1.70
C ALA A 152 -3.00 4.01 0.84
N GLU A 153 -3.24 5.10 0.11
CA GLU A 153 -4.32 5.20 -0.87
C GLU A 153 -4.20 4.15 -1.97
N ASN A 154 -2.98 3.95 -2.52
CA ASN A 154 -2.75 2.92 -3.51
C ASN A 154 -3.08 1.53 -2.98
N LEU A 155 -2.61 1.16 -1.79
CA LEU A 155 -2.91 -0.12 -1.14
C LEU A 155 -4.43 -0.30 -0.94
N ARG A 156 -5.13 0.72 -0.43
CA ARG A 156 -6.59 0.69 -0.25
C ARG A 156 -7.34 0.54 -1.57
N SER A 157 -6.91 1.23 -2.62
CA SER A 157 -7.50 1.13 -3.97
C SER A 157 -7.34 -0.27 -4.58
N HIS A 158 -6.36 -1.04 -4.08
CA HIS A 158 -6.10 -2.43 -4.44
C HIS A 158 -6.64 -3.43 -3.39
N TYR A 159 -7.63 -3.01 -2.59
CA TYR A 159 -8.36 -3.84 -1.62
C TYR A 159 -7.52 -4.37 -0.45
N VAL A 160 -6.35 -3.80 -0.18
CA VAL A 160 -5.62 -4.10 1.07
C VAL A 160 -6.46 -3.59 2.24
N ASP A 161 -6.94 -4.52 3.06
CA ASP A 161 -7.82 -4.23 4.19
C ASP A 161 -7.37 -4.89 5.50
N ALA A 162 -6.18 -5.49 5.50
CA ALA A 162 -5.48 -5.95 6.68
C ALA A 162 -4.02 -5.45 6.67
N PRO A 163 -3.78 -4.13 6.75
CA PRO A 163 -2.44 -3.56 6.77
C PRO A 163 -1.63 -4.01 7.99
N TRP A 164 -0.31 -3.95 7.88
CA TRP A 164 0.64 -4.37 8.89
C TRP A 164 1.50 -3.20 9.41
N ALA A 165 1.33 -2.85 10.68
CA ALA A 165 2.22 -1.94 11.39
C ALA A 165 3.58 -2.61 11.66
N GLN A 166 4.65 -1.86 11.37
CA GLN A 166 6.01 -2.28 11.73
C GLN A 166 6.29 -2.10 13.23
N PRO A 167 7.23 -2.87 13.81
CA PRO A 167 7.52 -2.81 15.24
C PRO A 167 7.89 -1.41 15.78
N GLY A 168 8.45 -0.55 14.92
CA GLY A 168 8.90 0.79 15.28
C GLY A 168 7.79 1.82 15.49
N ILE A 169 6.55 1.55 15.08
CA ILE A 169 5.41 2.46 15.31
C ILE A 169 4.44 1.95 16.37
N ILE A 170 4.65 0.72 16.86
CA ILE A 170 3.89 0.19 17.99
C ILE A 170 4.38 0.94 19.25
N PRO A 171 3.47 1.46 20.09
CA PRO A 171 3.86 2.16 21.31
C PRO A 171 4.54 1.19 22.27
N TRP A 172 5.64 1.62 22.88
CA TRP A 172 6.36 0.86 23.90
C TRP A 172 6.60 1.76 25.11
N PRO A 173 6.59 1.23 26.34
CA PRO A 173 6.98 2.01 27.51
C PRO A 173 8.42 2.51 27.37
N GLU A 174 8.70 3.71 27.88
CA GLU A 174 10.05 4.23 27.97
C GLU A 174 10.91 3.44 28.97
N GLU A 175 12.22 3.58 28.87
CA GLU A 175 13.13 2.97 29.84
C GLU A 175 12.84 3.53 31.24
N GLY A 176 12.65 2.63 32.22
CA GLY A 176 12.31 3.01 33.59
C GLY A 176 10.82 3.35 33.81
N ALA A 177 9.98 3.31 32.78
CA ALA A 177 8.53 3.58 32.89
C ALA A 177 7.71 2.39 33.43
N ILE A 178 8.38 1.43 34.06
CA ILE A 178 7.77 0.24 34.66
C ILE A 178 8.30 0.11 36.08
N ASP A 179 7.40 0.19 37.05
CA ASP A 179 7.77 0.08 38.46
C ASP A 179 8.18 -1.35 38.87
N GLN A 180 8.45 -1.54 40.17
CA GLN A 180 8.90 -2.82 40.70
C GLN A 180 7.83 -3.92 40.66
N ASP A 181 6.55 -3.55 40.60
CA ASP A 181 5.41 -4.45 40.57
C ASP A 181 4.91 -4.72 39.14
N GLY A 182 5.43 -3.96 38.16
CA GLY A 182 5.18 -4.18 36.74
C GLY A 182 4.19 -3.18 36.14
N HIS A 183 3.79 -2.15 36.89
CA HIS A 183 2.86 -1.14 36.41
C HIS A 183 3.56 -0.09 35.56
N LEU A 184 2.88 0.34 34.49
CA LEU A 184 3.27 1.46 33.67
C LEU A 184 3.12 2.76 34.48
N THR A 185 4.21 3.50 34.64
CA THR A 185 4.23 4.73 35.44
C THR A 185 3.94 5.98 34.60
N GLU A 186 4.07 5.88 33.28
CA GLU A 186 3.88 6.96 32.32
C GLU A 186 3.10 6.47 31.11
N PRO A 187 2.28 7.34 30.47
CA PRO A 187 1.60 6.99 29.25
C PRO A 187 2.59 6.82 28.08
N MET A 188 2.30 5.89 27.18
CA MET A 188 3.07 5.70 25.95
C MET A 188 2.67 6.71 24.87
N ASP A 189 3.59 7.02 23.96
CA ASP A 189 3.27 7.83 22.77
C ASP A 189 2.45 7.03 21.75
N MET A 190 1.15 7.30 21.71
CA MET A 190 0.21 6.70 20.76
C MET A 190 0.18 7.41 19.39
N GLY A 191 0.90 8.53 19.23
CA GLY A 191 0.86 9.34 18.02
C GLY A 191 1.21 8.58 16.72
N PRO A 192 2.31 7.79 16.68
CA PRO A 192 2.69 7.03 15.49
C PRO A 192 1.65 6.00 15.06
N ILE A 193 1.10 5.22 16.00
CA ILE A 193 0.06 4.22 15.69
C ILE A 193 -1.27 4.88 15.34
N GLY A 194 -1.61 6.01 15.96
CA GLY A 194 -2.80 6.80 15.61
C GLY A 194 -2.76 7.30 14.16
N ARG A 195 -1.62 7.87 13.72
CA ARG A 195 -1.43 8.26 12.31
C ARG A 195 -1.53 7.08 11.35
N TRP A 196 -1.12 5.89 11.79
CA TRP A 196 -1.28 4.67 10.99
C TRP A 196 -2.75 4.25 10.87
N TYR A 197 -3.54 4.33 11.94
CA TYR A 197 -4.99 4.12 11.87
C TYR A 197 -5.66 5.09 10.88
N ASP A 198 -5.27 6.37 10.90
CA ASP A 198 -5.82 7.40 10.00
C ASP A 198 -5.57 7.11 8.51
N ARG A 199 -4.47 6.43 8.18
CA ARG A 199 -4.16 6.01 6.79
C ARG A 199 -5.03 4.85 6.32
N PHE A 200 -5.60 4.09 7.26
CA PHE A 200 -6.41 2.91 7.00
C PHE A 200 -7.74 2.95 7.75
N PRO A 201 -8.61 3.96 7.49
CA PRO A 201 -9.81 4.20 8.30
C PRO A 201 -10.85 3.05 8.21
N ASP A 202 -10.85 2.31 7.10
CA ASP A 202 -11.84 1.27 6.80
C ASP A 202 -11.22 -0.15 6.73
N ALA A 203 -10.02 -0.35 7.27
CA ALA A 203 -9.33 -1.63 7.23
C ALA A 203 -10.05 -2.69 8.07
N ARG A 204 -10.40 -3.84 7.50
CA ARG A 204 -11.08 -4.91 8.24
C ARG A 204 -10.30 -5.35 9.49
N PHE A 205 -8.99 -5.48 9.37
CA PHE A 205 -8.09 -5.81 10.47
C PHE A 205 -6.94 -4.82 10.55
N TYR A 206 -6.44 -4.58 11.75
CA TYR A 206 -5.24 -3.78 12.02
C TYR A 206 -4.17 -4.71 12.59
N CYS A 207 -3.29 -5.19 11.71
CA CYS A 207 -2.25 -6.13 12.06
C CYS A 207 -1.00 -5.40 12.56
N MET A 208 -0.39 -5.89 13.62
CA MET A 208 0.79 -5.31 14.24
C MET A 208 1.86 -6.39 14.42
N PHE A 209 3.07 -6.14 13.94
CA PHE A 209 4.20 -7.01 14.22
C PHE A 209 5.01 -6.46 15.41
N ALA A 210 4.94 -7.13 16.55
CA ALA A 210 5.62 -6.72 17.78
C ALA A 210 7.07 -7.20 17.90
N ASN A 211 7.50 -8.13 17.03
CA ASN A 211 8.88 -8.65 16.95
C ASN A 211 9.53 -8.97 18.32
N MET A 212 8.86 -9.73 19.19
CA MET A 212 9.31 -10.02 20.56
C MET A 212 10.70 -10.71 20.64
N LEU A 213 11.22 -11.27 19.54
CA LEU A 213 12.60 -11.77 19.46
C LEU A 213 13.66 -10.66 19.46
N GLY A 214 13.36 -9.52 18.82
CA GLY A 214 14.28 -8.40 18.61
C GLY A 214 14.64 -7.57 19.84
N GLY A 215 14.15 -7.94 21.03
CA GLY A 215 14.50 -7.25 22.28
C GLY A 215 13.75 -5.94 22.49
N HIS A 216 12.45 -5.89 22.17
CA HIS A 216 11.60 -4.75 22.53
C HIS A 216 11.58 -4.52 24.04
N ARG A 217 11.30 -3.29 24.47
CA ARG A 217 11.58 -2.78 25.82
C ARG A 217 10.96 -3.59 26.98
N LEU A 218 9.87 -4.33 26.73
CA LEU A 218 9.32 -5.30 27.69
C LEU A 218 10.24 -6.51 27.98
N ARG A 219 11.32 -6.70 27.22
CA ARG A 219 12.43 -7.64 27.49
C ARG A 219 13.70 -6.93 27.97
N ASN A 220 13.76 -5.60 27.92
CA ASN A 220 14.92 -4.80 28.34
C ASN A 220 14.82 -4.45 29.83
N GLY A 221 14.84 -5.47 30.68
CA GLY A 221 14.86 -5.31 32.14
C GLY A 221 13.81 -6.12 32.90
N LEU A 222 12.88 -6.78 32.20
CA LEU A 222 11.91 -7.69 32.80
C LEU A 222 12.21 -9.13 32.42
N GLU A 223 12.16 -10.01 33.41
CA GLU A 223 12.29 -11.45 33.21
C GLU A 223 10.96 -12.03 32.70
N LEU A 224 11.01 -12.70 31.54
CA LEU A 224 9.84 -13.30 30.90
C LEU A 224 9.14 -14.30 31.82
N GLY A 225 7.80 -14.29 31.81
CA GLY A 225 6.99 -15.22 32.60
C GLY A 225 6.94 -14.91 34.10
N THR A 226 7.53 -13.81 34.56
CA THR A 226 7.33 -13.31 35.93
C THR A 226 6.02 -12.54 36.04
N GLU A 227 5.43 -12.48 37.25
CA GLU A 227 4.22 -11.70 37.51
C GLU A 227 4.40 -10.22 37.13
N ARG A 228 5.57 -9.64 37.46
CA ARG A 228 5.95 -8.28 37.05
C ARG A 228 5.89 -8.08 35.54
N TRP A 229 6.38 -9.06 34.76
CA TRP A 229 6.33 -9.00 33.31
C TRP A 229 4.91 -9.19 32.75
N GLU A 230 4.13 -10.10 33.33
CA GLU A 230 2.74 -10.32 32.94
C GLU A 230 1.89 -9.05 33.16
N THR A 231 2.06 -8.36 34.28
CA THR A 231 1.41 -7.08 34.57
C THR A 231 1.75 -6.03 33.52
N ALA A 232 3.05 -5.83 33.24
CA ALA A 232 3.50 -4.85 32.24
C ALA A 232 2.98 -5.18 30.83
N MET A 233 2.99 -6.46 30.44
CA MET A 233 2.46 -6.92 29.15
C MET A 233 0.95 -6.67 29.04
N GLY A 234 0.22 -6.89 30.14
CA GLY A 234 -1.23 -6.68 30.22
C GLY A 234 -1.63 -5.20 30.12
N GLU A 235 -0.92 -4.33 30.83
CA GLU A 235 -1.16 -2.88 30.77
C GLU A 235 -0.75 -2.30 29.41
N TRP A 236 0.36 -2.78 28.84
CA TRP A 236 0.80 -2.41 27.50
C TRP A 236 -0.27 -2.68 26.44
N ILE A 237 -0.79 -3.91 26.37
CA ILE A 237 -1.82 -4.23 25.38
C ILE A 237 -3.14 -3.51 25.69
N THR A 238 -3.47 -3.33 26.97
CA THR A 238 -4.69 -2.62 27.38
C THR A 238 -4.67 -1.18 26.90
N ALA A 239 -3.55 -0.48 27.06
CA ALA A 239 -3.40 0.88 26.56
C ALA A 239 -3.54 0.98 25.03
N ILE A 240 -3.04 -0.02 24.28
CA ILE A 240 -3.20 -0.08 22.82
C ILE A 240 -4.68 -0.31 22.44
N VAL A 241 -5.34 -1.26 23.10
CA VAL A 241 -6.76 -1.58 22.86
C VAL A 241 -7.65 -0.37 23.18
N GLU A 242 -7.43 0.28 24.31
CA GLU A 242 -8.18 1.48 24.71
C GLU A 242 -7.98 2.63 23.71
N HIS A 243 -6.75 2.82 23.21
CA HIS A 243 -6.48 3.81 22.18
C HIS A 243 -7.21 3.48 20.87
N ALA A 244 -7.17 2.23 20.42
CA ALA A 244 -7.90 1.77 19.24
C ALA A 244 -9.43 1.96 19.40
N GLN A 245 -9.99 1.63 20.55
CA GLN A 245 -11.41 1.84 20.83
C GLN A 245 -11.77 3.34 20.81
N ALA A 246 -10.91 4.19 21.38
CA ALA A 246 -11.11 5.64 21.35
C ALA A 246 -11.08 6.22 19.92
N THR A 247 -10.42 5.54 18.97
CA THR A 247 -10.42 5.89 17.54
C THR A 247 -11.49 5.14 16.72
N GLY A 248 -12.39 4.39 17.37
CA GLY A 248 -13.51 3.69 16.70
C GLY A 248 -13.14 2.33 16.12
N ILE A 249 -12.02 1.75 16.55
CA ILE A 249 -11.57 0.42 16.16
C ILE A 249 -11.92 -0.58 17.28
N GLU A 250 -12.77 -1.54 16.95
CA GLU A 250 -13.14 -2.61 17.87
C GLU A 250 -11.95 -3.53 18.17
N PRO A 251 -11.78 -4.02 19.41
CA PRO A 251 -10.66 -4.89 19.79
C PRO A 251 -10.49 -6.12 18.89
N GLU A 252 -11.61 -6.73 18.45
CA GLU A 252 -11.62 -7.93 17.62
C GLU A 252 -11.06 -7.69 16.21
N ARG A 253 -10.83 -6.43 15.81
CA ARG A 253 -10.17 -6.05 14.56
C ARG A 253 -8.65 -5.94 14.71
N LEU A 254 -8.12 -5.95 15.94
CA LEU A 254 -6.68 -5.91 16.15
C LEU A 254 -6.08 -7.32 15.99
N CYS A 255 -4.95 -7.40 15.28
CA CYS A 255 -4.19 -8.63 15.11
C CYS A 255 -2.75 -8.39 15.57
N LEU A 256 -2.20 -9.25 16.42
CA LEU A 256 -0.85 -9.09 16.93
C LEU A 256 0.01 -10.31 16.58
N LEU A 257 1.06 -10.08 15.81
CA LEU A 257 2.12 -11.06 15.56
C LEU A 257 3.27 -10.81 16.54
N LEU A 258 3.52 -11.79 17.40
CA LEU A 258 4.56 -11.70 18.42
C LEU A 258 5.94 -12.08 17.88
N VAL A 259 6.00 -13.15 17.10
CA VAL A 259 7.23 -13.70 16.53
C VAL A 259 6.92 -14.17 15.12
N ASP A 260 7.73 -13.74 14.17
CA ASP A 260 7.67 -14.20 12.79
C ASP A 260 8.54 -15.45 12.59
N GLU A 261 8.06 -16.39 11.78
CA GLU A 261 8.74 -17.66 11.43
C GLU A 261 9.48 -18.35 12.62
N PRO A 262 8.77 -18.74 13.70
CA PRO A 262 9.39 -19.41 14.84
C PRO A 262 9.99 -20.77 14.42
N HIS A 263 11.26 -21.00 14.75
CA HIS A 263 12.02 -22.17 14.34
C HIS A 263 12.77 -22.85 15.51
N SER A 264 12.37 -22.57 16.75
CA SER A 264 12.92 -23.21 17.95
C SER A 264 11.88 -23.30 19.06
N GLU A 265 12.04 -24.26 19.96
CA GLU A 265 11.19 -24.40 21.16
C GLU A 265 11.20 -23.12 22.03
N LYS A 266 12.34 -22.41 22.08
CA LYS A 266 12.45 -21.14 22.80
C LYS A 266 11.53 -20.06 22.19
N ASN A 267 11.41 -20.01 20.86
CA ASN A 267 10.54 -19.06 20.18
C ASN A 267 9.07 -19.41 20.44
N GLU A 268 8.73 -20.70 20.38
CA GLU A 268 7.38 -21.19 20.68
C GLU A 268 6.98 -20.87 22.14
N GLN A 269 7.87 -21.12 23.09
CA GLN A 269 7.65 -20.82 24.50
C GLN A 269 7.41 -19.32 24.72
N LEU A 270 8.20 -18.45 24.07
CA LEU A 270 7.98 -17.00 24.11
C LEU A 270 6.59 -16.60 23.60
N ILE A 271 6.13 -17.19 22.49
CA ILE A 271 4.79 -16.94 21.94
C ILE A 271 3.73 -17.36 22.95
N ILE A 272 3.86 -18.55 23.54
CA ILE A 272 2.90 -19.10 24.52
C ILE A 272 2.80 -18.17 25.74
N ASP A 273 3.92 -17.75 26.30
CA ASP A 273 3.94 -16.92 27.51
C ASP A 273 3.36 -15.53 27.23
N CYS A 274 3.70 -14.93 26.08
CA CYS A 274 3.09 -13.67 25.64
C CYS A 274 1.58 -13.83 25.43
N ALA A 275 1.14 -14.88 24.73
CA ALA A 275 -0.28 -15.12 24.45
C ALA A 275 -1.09 -15.34 25.73
N ARG A 276 -0.51 -15.98 26.77
CA ARG A 276 -1.16 -16.14 28.08
C ARG A 276 -1.35 -14.81 28.79
N ALA A 277 -0.29 -14.00 28.90
CA ALA A 277 -0.36 -12.69 29.53
C ALA A 277 -1.36 -11.78 28.80
N LEU A 278 -1.31 -11.76 27.47
CA LEU A 278 -2.22 -11.02 26.62
C LEU A 278 -3.68 -11.44 26.84
N LYS A 279 -4.00 -12.74 26.72
CA LYS A 279 -5.37 -13.23 26.93
C LYS A 279 -5.92 -13.00 28.33
N ARG A 280 -5.04 -12.94 29.33
CA ARG A 280 -5.44 -12.64 30.73
C ARG A 280 -5.89 -11.19 30.87
N ALA A 281 -5.24 -10.26 30.17
CA ALA A 281 -5.58 -8.83 30.21
C ALA A 281 -6.68 -8.45 29.21
N GLN A 282 -6.58 -8.93 27.97
CA GLN A 282 -7.45 -8.64 26.84
C GLN A 282 -7.87 -9.96 26.19
N PRO A 283 -9.03 -10.54 26.58
CA PRO A 283 -9.44 -11.88 26.15
C PRO A 283 -10.03 -11.93 24.73
N ARG A 284 -10.22 -10.79 24.08
CA ARG A 284 -10.81 -10.66 22.75
C ARG A 284 -9.78 -10.26 21.72
#